data_AF-A0A6I9X492-F1
#
_entry.id   AF-A0A6I9X492-F1
#
_cell.length_a   1.000
_cell.length_b   1.000
_cell.length_c   1.000
_cell.angle_alpha   90.00
_cell.angle_beta   90.00
_cell.angle_gamma   90.00
#
_symmetry.space_group_name_H-M   'P 1'
#
loop_
_entity.id
_entity.type
_entity.pdbx_description
1 polymer ?
#
loop_
_entity_poly.entity_id
_entity_poly.type
_entity_poly.pdbx_seq_one_letter_code
_entity_poly.pdbx_strand_id
1 'polypeptide(L)'
;MWREIGDRQFMRLLDISPTTGLSFVVDTTGSMGEEISAAKFQAREIIERRQGTPQQPDFYLLVPFHDPSFGPVSKTSNPEEFWEVLNTISPLGGGDEPEMCLSALELALQNSSPYSEIFVFTDASAKDAHLKNIAEYLIQKKQCKVSWTFKDL
;
A
#
# COMPACT_ATOMS: atom_id res chain seq x y z
N MET A 1 -13.00 13.50 -31.87
CA MET A 1 -11.76 12.91 -31.32
C MET A 1 -11.26 13.59 -30.03
N TRP A 2 -11.99 14.54 -29.43
CA TRP A 2 -11.59 15.23 -28.18
C TRP A 2 -12.57 15.01 -27.01
N ARG A 3 -13.47 14.01 -27.11
CA ARG A 3 -14.61 13.87 -26.18
C ARG A 3 -14.58 12.63 -25.30
N GLU A 4 -13.50 11.84 -25.29
CA GLU A 4 -13.52 10.51 -24.67
C GLU A 4 -12.33 10.18 -23.74
N ILE A 5 -11.37 11.08 -23.55
CA ILE A 5 -10.35 10.88 -22.52
C ILE A 5 -10.82 11.69 -21.31
N GLY A 6 -11.24 11.02 -20.24
CA GLY A 6 -11.57 11.69 -18.99
C GLY A 6 -10.35 12.42 -18.43
N ASP A 7 -10.58 13.54 -17.75
CA ASP A 7 -9.52 14.46 -17.32
C ASP A 7 -8.37 13.75 -16.58
N ARG A 8 -8.68 12.71 -15.79
CA ARG A 8 -7.65 11.90 -15.08
C ARG A 8 -6.75 11.10 -16.03
N GLN A 9 -7.32 10.42 -17.04
CA GLN A 9 -6.52 9.68 -18.00
C GLN A 9 -5.65 10.61 -18.85
N PHE A 10 -6.16 11.79 -19.18
CA PHE A 10 -5.40 12.81 -19.90
C PHE A 10 -4.23 13.35 -19.06
N MET A 11 -4.46 13.65 -17.78
CA MET A 11 -3.40 14.12 -16.88
C MET A 11 -2.30 13.07 -16.62
N ARG A 12 -2.63 11.78 -16.69
CA ARG A 12 -1.65 10.69 -16.67
C ARG A 12 -0.80 10.63 -17.95
N LEU A 13 -1.41 10.86 -19.11
CA LEU A 13 -0.67 10.94 -20.38
C LEU A 13 0.35 12.09 -20.39
N LEU A 14 0.04 13.16 -19.66
CA LEU A 14 0.94 14.31 -19.49
C LEU A 14 1.96 14.15 -18.36
N ASP A 15 1.98 13.00 -17.68
CA ASP A 15 2.84 12.71 -16.51
C ASP A 15 2.65 13.69 -15.33
N ILE A 16 1.48 14.35 -15.27
CA ILE A 16 1.15 15.34 -14.22
C ILE A 16 0.62 14.65 -12.96
N SER A 17 0.04 13.46 -13.11
CA SER A 17 -0.45 12.64 -11.99
C SER A 17 -0.31 11.15 -12.29
N PRO A 18 0.91 10.61 -12.33
CA PRO A 18 1.17 9.25 -12.80
C PRO A 18 0.55 8.16 -11.90
N THR A 19 0.25 8.48 -10.64
CA THR A 19 -0.22 7.48 -9.68
C THR A 19 -1.57 6.89 -10.10
N THR A 20 -1.56 5.58 -10.34
CA THR A 20 -2.74 4.81 -10.75
C THR A 20 -3.46 4.17 -9.56
N GLY A 21 -2.74 3.89 -8.47
CA GLY A 21 -3.25 3.18 -7.31
C GLY A 21 -2.50 3.56 -6.04
N LEU A 22 -3.17 3.41 -4.91
CA LEU A 22 -2.61 3.68 -3.59
C LEU A 22 -2.71 2.40 -2.74
N SER A 23 -1.57 1.80 -2.42
CA SER A 23 -1.49 0.53 -1.71
C SER A 23 -0.83 0.68 -0.35
N PHE A 24 -1.31 -0.07 0.63
CA PHE A 24 -0.81 -0.10 1.99
C PHE A 24 -0.46 -1.54 2.36
N VAL A 25 0.77 -1.75 2.79
CA VAL A 25 1.27 -3.03 3.31
C VAL A 25 1.57 -2.78 4.78
N VAL A 26 0.79 -3.38 5.67
CA VAL A 26 0.75 -2.98 7.07
C VAL A 26 1.05 -4.17 7.95
N ASP A 27 2.12 -4.07 8.71
CA ASP A 27 2.42 -4.97 9.82
C ASP A 27 1.36 -4.77 10.91
N THR A 28 0.76 -5.88 11.32
CA THR A 28 -0.37 -5.92 12.25
C THR A 28 0.00 -6.50 13.60
N THR A 29 1.30 -6.61 13.92
CA THR A 29 1.76 -7.12 15.21
C THR A 29 1.50 -6.17 16.37
N GLY A 30 1.64 -6.70 17.59
CA GLY A 30 1.34 -5.99 18.83
C GLY A 30 2.23 -4.76 19.07
N SER A 31 3.46 -4.76 18.57
CA SER A 31 4.42 -3.66 18.72
C SER A 31 4.08 -2.44 17.86
N MET A 32 3.31 -2.65 16.79
CA MET A 32 2.87 -1.66 15.81
C MET A 32 1.65 -0.83 16.27
N GLY A 33 1.22 -0.90 17.53
CA GLY A 33 -0.03 -0.28 17.97
C GLY A 33 -0.13 1.24 17.70
N GLU A 34 0.94 1.99 17.98
CA GLU A 34 1.00 3.43 17.70
C GLU A 34 1.19 3.69 16.20
N GLU A 35 1.97 2.85 15.54
CA GLU A 35 2.34 2.94 14.13
C GLU A 35 1.15 2.65 13.21
N ILE A 36 0.29 1.70 13.55
CA ILE A 36 -0.97 1.42 12.84
C ILE A 36 -1.87 2.66 12.93
N SER A 37 -1.94 3.32 14.09
CA SER A 37 -2.72 4.54 14.25
C SER A 37 -2.18 5.67 13.36
N ALA A 38 -0.85 5.83 13.31
CA ALA A 38 -0.19 6.76 12.40
C ALA A 38 -0.40 6.40 10.92
N ALA A 39 -0.33 5.12 10.56
CA ALA A 39 -0.58 4.61 9.20
C ALA A 39 -2.01 4.90 8.75
N LYS A 40 -3.01 4.66 9.63
CA LYS A 40 -4.41 5.02 9.40
C LYS A 40 -4.58 6.51 9.15
N PHE A 41 -3.94 7.34 9.98
CA PHE A 41 -4.00 8.80 9.83
C PHE A 41 -3.36 9.26 8.52
N GLN A 42 -2.16 8.79 8.19
CA GLN A 42 -1.46 9.12 6.95
C GLN A 42 -2.26 8.67 5.71
N ALA A 43 -2.79 7.45 5.73
CA ALA A 43 -3.62 6.93 4.65
C ALA A 43 -4.83 7.84 4.40
N ARG A 44 -5.54 8.19 5.48
CA ARG A 44 -6.71 9.08 5.42
C ARG A 44 -6.37 10.44 4.85
N GLU A 45 -5.32 11.09 5.35
CA GLU A 45 -4.87 12.40 4.85
C GLU A 45 -4.55 12.36 3.35
N ILE A 46 -3.89 11.30 2.87
CA ILE A 46 -3.57 11.14 1.45
C ILE A 46 -4.86 10.99 0.62
N ILE A 47 -5.81 10.18 1.09
CA ILE A 47 -7.07 9.91 0.39
C ILE A 47 -7.91 11.18 0.31
N GLU A 48 -8.15 11.85 1.44
CA GLU A 48 -8.97 13.06 1.52
C GLU A 48 -8.39 14.20 0.68
N ARG A 49 -7.05 14.38 0.66
CA ARG A 49 -6.39 15.42 -0.16
C ARG A 49 -6.48 15.16 -1.67
N ARG A 50 -6.60 13.90 -2.09
CA ARG A 50 -6.63 13.49 -3.50
C ARG A 50 -8.05 13.25 -4.02
N GLN A 51 -9.03 13.04 -3.15
CA GLN A 51 -10.41 12.78 -3.54
C GLN A 51 -10.99 13.96 -4.33
N GLY A 52 -11.58 13.66 -5.49
CA GLY A 52 -12.12 14.68 -6.39
C GLY A 52 -11.08 15.49 -7.17
N THR A 53 -9.78 15.21 -7.02
CA THR A 53 -8.71 15.86 -7.79
C THR A 53 -8.18 14.94 -8.91
N PRO A 54 -7.39 15.47 -9.87
CA PRO A 54 -6.70 14.62 -10.84
C PRO A 54 -5.75 13.59 -10.22
N GLN A 55 -5.35 13.77 -8.96
CA GLN A 55 -4.49 12.87 -8.20
C GLN A 55 -5.24 11.72 -7.51
N GLN A 56 -6.58 11.66 -7.63
CA GLN A 56 -7.35 10.54 -7.12
C GLN A 56 -6.88 9.22 -7.76
N PRO A 57 -6.49 8.22 -6.97
CA PRO A 57 -6.11 6.91 -7.50
C PRO A 57 -7.34 6.17 -8.05
N ASP A 58 -7.13 5.23 -8.99
CA ASP A 58 -8.22 4.41 -9.52
C ASP A 58 -8.68 3.33 -8.52
N PHE A 59 -7.76 2.92 -7.64
CA PHE A 59 -8.02 1.92 -6.62
C PHE A 59 -7.14 2.14 -5.39
N TYR A 60 -7.64 1.61 -4.29
CA TYR A 60 -6.97 1.48 -3.01
C TYR A 60 -6.76 0.00 -2.72
N LEU A 61 -5.62 -0.34 -2.12
CA LEU A 61 -5.26 -1.72 -1.80
C LEU A 61 -4.67 -1.82 -0.40
N LEU A 62 -5.07 -2.83 0.36
CA LEU A 62 -4.53 -3.13 1.69
C LEU A 62 -4.08 -4.58 1.76
N VAL A 63 -2.87 -4.79 2.27
CA VAL A 63 -2.31 -6.10 2.62
C VAL A 63 -1.84 -6.04 4.08
N PRO A 64 -2.63 -6.54 5.05
CA PRO A 64 -2.14 -6.74 6.40
C PRO A 64 -1.14 -7.91 6.42
N PHE A 65 -0.17 -7.91 7.32
CA PHE A 65 0.65 -9.09 7.58
C PHE A 65 1.05 -9.20 9.05
N HIS A 66 1.32 -10.42 9.49
CA HIS A 66 1.93 -10.76 10.77
C HIS A 66 2.32 -12.24 10.69
N ASP A 67 3.49 -12.63 11.20
CA ASP A 67 3.92 -14.04 11.13
C ASP A 67 2.90 -15.00 11.78
N PRO A 68 2.60 -16.17 11.17
CA PRO A 68 3.11 -16.73 9.91
C PRO A 68 2.31 -16.35 8.65
N SER A 69 1.40 -15.39 8.73
CA SER A 69 0.42 -15.08 7.69
C SER A 69 0.60 -13.71 7.05
N PHE A 70 0.09 -13.56 5.84
CA PHE A 70 0.03 -12.28 5.14
C PHE A 70 -1.22 -12.24 4.25
N GLY A 71 -1.77 -11.04 4.07
CA GLY A 71 -3.08 -10.85 3.48
C GLY A 71 -4.24 -11.18 4.44
N PRO A 72 -5.47 -11.29 3.93
CA PRO A 72 -5.84 -11.25 2.52
C PRO A 72 -5.70 -9.87 1.87
N VAL A 73 -5.65 -9.83 0.54
CA VAL A 73 -5.70 -8.56 -0.21
C VAL A 73 -7.11 -8.00 -0.18
N SER A 74 -7.24 -6.74 0.25
CA SER A 74 -8.46 -5.96 0.08
C SER A 74 -8.22 -4.90 -0.99
N LYS A 75 -9.08 -4.83 -2.01
CA LYS A 75 -8.95 -3.89 -3.12
C LYS A 75 -10.31 -3.30 -3.48
N THR A 76 -10.40 -1.97 -3.56
CA THR A 76 -11.62 -1.26 -3.93
C THR A 76 -11.29 0.06 -4.64
N SER A 77 -12.21 0.57 -5.45
CA SER A 77 -12.14 1.93 -6.01
C SER A 77 -12.89 2.96 -5.16
N ASN A 78 -13.58 2.50 -4.11
CA ASN A 78 -14.38 3.32 -3.22
C ASN A 78 -13.54 3.71 -1.98
N PRO A 79 -13.25 5.01 -1.77
CA PRO A 79 -12.43 5.44 -0.63
C PRO A 79 -13.12 5.20 0.72
N GLU A 80 -14.45 5.27 0.79
CA GLU A 80 -15.20 4.98 2.02
C GLU A 80 -15.13 3.49 2.38
N GLU A 81 -15.29 2.57 1.41
CA GLU A 81 -15.10 1.13 1.64
C GLU A 81 -13.66 0.82 2.07
N PHE A 82 -12.68 1.49 1.44
CA PHE A 82 -11.28 1.32 1.82
C PHE A 82 -11.05 1.76 3.27
N TRP A 83 -11.68 2.85 3.69
CA TRP A 83 -11.60 3.35 5.05
C TRP A 83 -12.22 2.39 6.06
N GLU A 84 -13.36 1.77 5.74
CA GLU A 84 -13.97 0.75 6.59
C GLU A 84 -13.02 -0.43 6.80
N VAL A 85 -12.41 -0.96 5.73
CA VAL A 85 -11.44 -2.06 5.80
C VAL A 85 -10.17 -1.65 6.55
N LEU A 86 -9.65 -0.45 6.30
CA LEU A 86 -8.45 0.02 6.99
C LEU A 86 -8.70 0.15 8.50
N ASN A 87 -9.90 0.55 8.91
CA ASN A 87 -10.27 0.63 10.32
C ASN A 87 -10.38 -0.71 11.01
N THR A 88 -10.62 -1.81 10.29
CA THR A 88 -10.64 -3.15 10.89
C THR A 88 -9.25 -3.64 11.29
N ILE A 89 -8.18 -3.04 10.77
CA ILE A 89 -6.82 -3.39 11.20
C ILE A 89 -6.62 -2.94 12.65
N SER A 90 -6.24 -3.88 13.49
CA SER A 90 -5.82 -3.63 14.87
C SER A 90 -4.50 -4.35 15.13
N PRO A 91 -3.64 -3.84 16.02
CA PRO A 91 -2.51 -4.61 16.50
C PRO A 91 -3.05 -5.90 17.13
N LEU A 92 -2.64 -7.02 16.57
CA LEU A 92 -2.90 -8.37 17.05
C LEU A 92 -1.55 -8.95 17.49
N GLY A 93 -1.54 -9.87 18.46
CA GLY A 93 -0.29 -10.49 18.90
C GLY A 93 0.56 -10.97 17.71
N GLY A 94 1.88 -10.94 17.86
CA GLY A 94 2.82 -11.45 16.85
C GLY A 94 3.27 -12.87 17.14
N GLY A 95 3.90 -13.49 16.14
CA GLY A 95 4.81 -14.62 16.34
C GLY A 95 6.19 -14.14 16.82
N ASP A 96 7.25 -14.82 16.39
CA ASP A 96 8.62 -14.37 16.58
C ASP A 96 9.02 -13.39 15.46
N GLU A 97 9.73 -12.32 15.81
CA GLU A 97 10.55 -11.59 14.83
C GLU A 97 11.62 -12.57 14.27
N PRO A 98 11.89 -12.62 12.95
CA PRO A 98 11.47 -11.71 11.86
C PRO A 98 10.11 -12.01 11.20
N GLU A 99 9.60 -11.10 10.38
CA GLU A 99 8.24 -11.13 9.78
C GLU A 99 8.17 -11.32 8.26
N MET A 100 6.98 -11.63 7.72
CA MET A 100 6.73 -11.95 6.30
C MET A 100 6.52 -10.71 5.41
N CYS A 101 7.31 -9.66 5.64
CA CYS A 101 7.13 -8.35 5.01
C CYS A 101 7.29 -8.39 3.48
N LEU A 102 8.29 -9.10 2.94
CA LEU A 102 8.53 -9.10 1.49
C LEU A 102 7.49 -9.91 0.73
N SER A 103 6.90 -10.93 1.34
CA SER A 103 5.77 -11.69 0.80
C SER A 103 4.52 -10.81 0.71
N ALA A 104 4.25 -10.02 1.75
CA ALA A 104 3.15 -9.06 1.75
C ALA A 104 3.35 -7.95 0.69
N LEU A 105 4.58 -7.44 0.56
CA LEU A 105 4.94 -6.48 -0.48
C LEU A 105 4.83 -7.09 -1.89
N GLU A 106 5.30 -8.31 -2.10
CA GLU A 106 5.14 -9.01 -3.37
C GLU A 106 3.65 -9.16 -3.72
N LEU A 107 2.83 -9.58 -2.77
CA LEU A 107 1.40 -9.74 -2.96
C LEU A 107 0.73 -8.40 -3.34
N ALA A 108 1.12 -7.30 -2.70
CA ALA A 108 0.68 -5.96 -3.08
C ALA A 108 1.15 -5.60 -4.50
N LEU A 109 2.44 -5.80 -4.81
CA LEU A 109 3.02 -5.53 -6.12
C LEU A 109 2.31 -6.32 -7.21
N GLN A 110 1.98 -7.59 -7.01
CA GLN A 110 1.26 -8.42 -7.98
C GLN A 110 -0.15 -7.87 -8.27
N ASN A 111 -0.84 -7.36 -7.25
CA ASN A 111 -2.21 -6.85 -7.34
C ASN A 111 -2.31 -5.35 -7.70
N SER A 112 -1.20 -4.63 -7.73
CA SER A 112 -1.13 -3.22 -8.13
C SER A 112 -0.85 -3.04 -9.62
N SER A 113 -1.45 -2.00 -10.20
CA SER A 113 -1.18 -1.56 -11.57
C SER A 113 0.16 -0.82 -11.66
N PRO A 114 0.76 -0.68 -12.86
CA PRO A 114 1.95 0.14 -13.04
C PRO A 114 1.78 1.57 -12.50
N TYR A 115 2.85 2.18 -12.01
CA TYR A 115 2.89 3.52 -11.40
C TYR A 115 2.10 3.67 -10.10
N SER A 116 1.69 2.58 -9.45
CA SER A 116 1.06 2.67 -8.13
C SER A 116 2.06 3.12 -7.05
N GLU A 117 1.55 3.86 -6.07
CA GLU A 117 2.26 4.15 -4.82
C GLU A 117 1.97 3.04 -3.81
N ILE A 118 3.00 2.54 -3.15
CA ILE A 118 2.90 1.50 -2.12
C ILE A 118 3.60 2.01 -0.86
N PHE A 119 2.87 2.04 0.25
CA PHE A 119 3.40 2.39 1.56
C PHE A 119 3.53 1.13 2.39
N VAL A 120 4.74 0.85 2.88
CA VAL A 120 5.03 -0.30 3.75
C VAL A 120 5.27 0.21 5.16
N PHE A 121 4.50 -0.29 6.12
CA PHE A 121 4.59 0.04 7.54
C PHE A 121 4.98 -1.21 8.31
N THR A 122 6.13 -1.19 8.98
CA THR A 122 6.64 -2.32 9.79
C THR A 122 7.74 -1.84 10.73
N ASP A 123 7.90 -2.50 11.88
CA ASP A 123 9.00 -2.30 12.81
C ASP A 123 9.94 -3.53 12.90
N ALA A 124 9.65 -4.59 12.13
CA ALA A 124 10.37 -5.85 12.17
C ALA A 124 11.28 -6.06 10.95
N SER A 125 12.35 -6.82 11.15
CA SER A 125 13.17 -7.35 10.07
C SER A 125 12.42 -8.42 9.24
N ALA A 126 12.77 -8.57 7.95
CA ALA A 126 12.09 -9.48 7.04
C ALA A 126 12.64 -10.92 7.11
N LYS A 127 11.80 -11.90 7.47
CA LYS A 127 12.09 -13.35 7.51
C LYS A 127 12.32 -13.90 6.11
N ASP A 128 11.69 -13.29 5.13
CA ASP A 128 11.65 -13.68 3.74
C ASP A 128 12.61 -12.86 2.86
N ALA A 129 13.75 -12.43 3.42
CA ALA A 129 14.80 -11.65 2.76
C ALA A 129 15.24 -12.18 1.37
N HIS A 130 15.09 -13.50 1.12
CA HIS A 130 15.36 -14.13 -0.17
C HIS A 130 14.46 -13.61 -1.32
N LEU A 131 13.29 -13.01 -1.01
CA LEU A 131 12.37 -12.41 -1.98
C LEU A 131 12.78 -11.00 -2.42
N LYS A 132 13.82 -10.40 -1.83
CA LYS A 132 14.26 -9.03 -2.13
C LYS A 132 14.44 -8.77 -3.63
N ASN A 133 15.12 -9.67 -4.33
CA ASN A 133 15.36 -9.52 -5.77
C ASN A 133 14.07 -9.57 -6.60
N ILE A 134 13.08 -10.38 -6.16
CA ILE A 134 11.77 -10.49 -6.83
C ILE A 134 10.97 -9.19 -6.59
N ALA A 135 10.94 -8.70 -5.36
CA ALA A 135 10.30 -7.44 -5.02
C ALA A 135 10.92 -6.28 -5.82
N GLU A 136 12.24 -6.14 -5.85
CA GLU A 136 12.96 -5.12 -6.63
C GLU A 136 12.66 -5.21 -8.13
N TYR A 137 12.65 -6.41 -8.70
CA TYR A 137 12.27 -6.63 -10.09
C TYR A 137 10.84 -6.16 -10.38
N LEU A 138 9.88 -6.52 -9.52
CA LEU A 138 8.48 -6.13 -9.69
C LEU A 138 8.29 -4.61 -9.55
N ILE A 139 8.97 -3.98 -8.59
CA ILE A 139 8.98 -2.52 -8.39
C ILE A 139 9.45 -1.82 -9.66
N GLN A 140 10.59 -2.23 -10.22
CA GLN A 140 11.13 -1.64 -11.44
C GLN A 140 10.24 -1.90 -12.66
N LYS A 141 9.80 -3.14 -12.85
CA LYS A 141 8.95 -3.53 -13.98
C LYS A 141 7.63 -2.76 -14.02
N LYS A 142 7.01 -2.56 -12.86
CA LYS A 142 5.74 -1.83 -12.73
C LYS A 142 5.94 -0.34 -12.53
N GLN A 143 7.17 0.14 -12.37
CA GLN A 143 7.48 1.53 -12.01
C GLN A 143 6.68 1.99 -10.77
N CYS A 144 6.46 1.07 -9.83
CA CYS A 144 5.79 1.41 -8.57
C CYS A 144 6.73 2.23 -7.69
N LYS A 145 6.17 3.19 -6.95
CA LYS A 145 6.91 3.92 -5.93
C LYS A 145 6.65 3.25 -4.58
N VAL A 146 7.68 2.65 -3.98
CA VAL A 146 7.58 2.03 -2.65
C VAL A 146 8.22 2.95 -1.61
N SER A 147 7.46 3.33 -0.59
CA SER A 147 7.93 4.12 0.55
C SER A 147 7.87 3.25 1.81
N TRP A 148 8.97 3.21 2.56
CA TRP A 148 9.08 2.45 3.79
C TRP A 148 8.96 3.39 4.98
N THR A 149 8.09 3.04 5.92
CA THR A 149 7.93 3.73 7.20
C THR A 149 8.27 2.72 8.29
N PHE A 150 9.40 2.96 8.97
CA PHE A 150 9.83 2.19 10.13
C PHE A 150 9.50 2.94 11.41
N LYS A 151 9.18 2.22 12.48
CA LYS A 151 9.21 2.78 13.85
C LYS A 151 10.64 3.28 14.13
N ASP A 152 10.77 4.52 14.58
CA ASP A 152 12.06 5.11 14.93
C ASP A 152 12.81 4.19 15.93
N LEU A 153 14.02 3.76 15.57
CA LEU A 153 14.94 2.99 16.45
C LEU A 153 15.41 3.82 17.64
#